data_AF-A0AAW9RH10-F1
#
_entry.id   AF-A0AAW9RH10-F1
#
_cell.length_a   1.000
_cell.length_b   1.000
_cell.length_c   1.000
_cell.angle_alpha   90.00
_cell.angle_beta   90.00
_cell.angle_gamma   90.00
#
_symmetry.space_group_name_H-M   'P 1'
#
loop_
_entity.id
_entity.type
_entity.pdbx_description
1 polymer ?
#
loop_
_entity_poly.entity_id
_entity_poly.type
_entity_poly.pdbx_seq_one_letter_code
_entity_poly.pdbx_strand_id
1 'polypeptide(L)'
;MGAVSILLGPVGRIGGVILLLAVAGFYLDHRAYRRGFDTAMSAVAAQNARAADVARRAIGDVDTCFDQGGRWNVETGTCDL
;
A
#
# COMPACT_ATOMS: atom_id res chain seq x y z
N MET A 1 -43.55 -29.07 -15.63
CA MET A 1 -42.37 -29.83 -15.13
C MET A 1 -41.17 -29.78 -16.09
N GLY A 2 -40.92 -28.65 -16.77
CA GLY A 2 -39.84 -28.55 -17.78
C GLY A 2 -38.60 -27.77 -17.31
N ALA A 3 -38.79 -26.72 -16.50
CA ALA A 3 -37.70 -25.83 -16.09
C ALA A 3 -36.72 -26.48 -15.08
N VAL A 4 -37.22 -27.33 -14.18
CA VAL A 4 -36.40 -28.01 -13.15
C VAL A 4 -35.46 -29.04 -13.78
N SER A 5 -35.89 -29.74 -14.82
CA SER A 5 -35.09 -30.75 -15.52
C SER A 5 -33.95 -30.15 -16.36
N ILE A 6 -34.08 -28.90 -16.81
CA ILE A 6 -33.03 -28.17 -17.55
C ILE A 6 -31.93 -27.68 -16.58
N LEU A 7 -32.30 -27.24 -15.38
CA LEU A 7 -31.38 -26.82 -14.32
C LEU A 7 -30.55 -27.99 -13.75
N LEU A 8 -31.17 -29.18 -13.60
CA LEU A 8 -30.51 -30.40 -13.12
C LEU A 8 -29.88 -31.25 -14.23
N GLY A 9 -30.13 -30.89 -15.49
CA GLY A 9 -29.54 -31.52 -16.66
C GLY A 9 -28.05 -31.19 -16.80
N PRO A 10 -27.30 -31.95 -17.62
CA PRO A 10 -25.86 -31.75 -17.79
C PRO A 10 -25.50 -30.32 -18.23
N VAL A 11 -26.35 -29.66 -19.01
CA VAL A 11 -26.18 -28.27 -19.45
C VAL A 11 -26.28 -27.27 -18.30
N GLY A 12 -27.27 -27.42 -17.41
CA GLY A 12 -27.43 -26.56 -16.23
C GLY A 12 -26.29 -26.73 -15.22
N ARG A 13 -25.77 -27.96 -15.07
CA ARG A 13 -24.59 -28.24 -14.24
C ARG A 13 -23.32 -27.60 -14.80
N ILE A 14 -23.10 -27.64 -16.11
CA ILE A 14 -21.95 -27.00 -16.75
C ILE A 14 -22.00 -25.48 -16.53
N GLY A 15 -23.17 -24.85 -16.71
CA GLY A 15 -23.35 -23.42 -16.45
C GLY A 15 -23.05 -23.04 -15.00
N GLY A 16 -23.53 -23.84 -14.04
CA GLY A 16 -23.25 -23.65 -12.62
C GLY A 16 -21.76 -23.77 -12.26
N VAL A 17 -21.05 -24.74 -12.85
CA VAL A 17 -19.60 -24.92 -12.63
C VAL A 17 -18.81 -23.74 -13.19
N ILE A 18 -19.14 -23.26 -14.39
CA ILE A 18 -18.47 -22.09 -14.99
C ILE A 18 -18.67 -20.84 -14.12
N LEU A 19 -19.88 -20.63 -13.60
CA LEU A 19 -20.17 -19.51 -12.70
C LEU A 19 -19.35 -19.60 -11.40
N LEU A 20 -19.26 -20.78 -10.80
CA LEU A 20 -18.46 -20.99 -9.59
C LEU A 20 -16.96 -20.76 -9.83
N LEU A 21 -16.44 -21.20 -10.98
CA LEU A 21 -15.04 -20.94 -11.37
C LEU A 21 -14.78 -19.45 -11.59
N ALA A 22 -15.70 -18.73 -12.23
CA ALA A 22 -15.59 -17.28 -12.43
C ALA A 22 -15.60 -16.52 -11.09
N VAL A 23 -16.50 -16.88 -10.17
CA VAL A 23 -16.56 -16.30 -8.82
C VAL A 23 -15.30 -16.62 -8.02
N ALA A 24 -14.81 -17.86 -8.08
CA ALA A 24 -13.57 -18.25 -7.42
C ALA A 24 -12.36 -17.49 -7.98
N GLY A 25 -12.27 -17.32 -9.30
CA GLY A 25 -11.24 -16.54 -9.97
C GLY A 25 -11.26 -15.07 -9.54
N PHE A 26 -12.44 -14.44 -9.58
CA PHE A 26 -12.61 -13.04 -9.13
C PHE A 26 -12.24 -12.86 -7.65
N TYR A 27 -12.61 -13.80 -6.79
CA TYR A 27 -12.29 -13.75 -5.37
C TYR A 27 -10.77 -13.84 -5.09
N LEU A 28 -10.08 -14.71 -5.84
CA LEU A 28 -8.63 -14.86 -5.72
C LEU A 28 -7.89 -13.63 -6.24
N ASP A 29 -8.31 -13.09 -7.38
CA ASP A 29 -7.73 -11.89 -7.98
C ASP A 29 -7.92 -10.67 -7.05
N HIS A 30 -9.12 -10.46 -6.52
CA HIS A 30 -9.42 -9.37 -5.59
C HIS A 30 -8.59 -9.44 -4.30
N ARG A 31 -8.35 -10.65 -3.78
CA ARG A 31 -7.47 -10.84 -2.60
C ARG A 31 -6.00 -10.56 -2.94
N ALA A 32 -5.52 -11.03 -4.08
CA ALA A 32 -4.14 -10.77 -4.52
C ALA A 32 -3.91 -9.27 -4.73
N TYR A 33 -4.87 -8.59 -5.37
CA TYR A 33 -4.81 -7.15 -5.63
C TYR A 33 -4.78 -6.33 -4.35
N ARG A 34 -5.66 -6.63 -3.38
CA ARG A 34 -5.64 -5.95 -2.07
C ARG A 34 -4.35 -6.17 -1.30
N ARG A 35 -3.81 -7.39 -1.27
CA ARG A 35 -2.51 -7.64 -0.61
C ARG A 35 -1.36 -6.88 -1.29
N GLY A 36 -1.35 -6.82 -2.62
CA GLY A 36 -0.37 -6.04 -3.36
C GLY A 36 -0.46 -4.55 -3.05
N PHE A 37 -1.68 -4.02 -3.01
CA PHE A 37 -1.97 -2.63 -2.65
C PHE A 37 -1.53 -2.29 -1.22
N ASP A 38 -1.90 -3.11 -0.23
CA ASP A 38 -1.52 -2.91 1.18
C ASP A 38 0.00 -2.97 1.35
N THR A 39 0.66 -3.90 0.65
CA THR A 39 2.12 -4.01 0.67
C THR A 39 2.78 -2.75 0.09
N ALA A 40 2.33 -2.29 -1.08
CA ALA A 40 2.84 -1.08 -1.71
C ALA A 40 2.61 0.16 -0.83
N MET A 41 1.42 0.30 -0.24
CA MET A 41 1.10 1.39 0.68
C MET A 41 1.95 1.35 1.94
N SER A 42 2.20 0.16 2.51
CA SER A 42 3.07 0.01 3.68
C SER A 42 4.52 0.40 3.37
N ALA A 43 5.03 0.07 2.18
CA ALA A 43 6.36 0.47 1.73
C ALA A 43 6.48 1.99 1.55
N VAL A 44 5.48 2.64 0.93
CA VAL A 44 5.42 4.10 0.79
C VAL A 44 5.33 4.78 2.15
N ALA A 45 4.48 4.26 3.05
CA ALA A 45 4.36 4.79 4.41
C ALA A 45 5.68 4.68 5.19
N ALA A 46 6.40 3.56 5.05
CA ALA A 46 7.70 3.38 5.69
C ALA A 46 8.76 4.34 5.13
N GLN A 47 8.78 4.60 3.82
CA GLN A 47 9.67 5.60 3.22
C GLN A 47 9.34 7.02 3.70
N ASN A 48 8.06 7.38 3.76
CA ASN A 48 7.61 8.68 4.26
C ASN A 48 7.96 8.86 5.74
N ALA A 49 7.81 7.82 6.56
CA ALA A 49 8.20 7.86 7.97
C ALA A 49 9.70 8.13 8.13
N ARG A 50 10.56 7.49 7.31
CA ARG A 50 12.01 7.76 7.31
C ARG A 50 12.33 9.18 6.87
N ALA A 51 11.69 9.68 5.81
CA ALA A 51 11.88 11.05 5.36
C ALA A 51 11.47 12.06 6.45
N ALA A 52 10.35 11.82 7.13
CA ALA A 52 9.88 12.67 8.22
C ALA A 52 10.79 12.64 9.46
N ASP A 53 11.43 11.50 9.73
CA ASP A 53 12.43 11.36 10.81
C ASP A 53 13.72 12.12 10.47
N VAL A 54 14.20 12.00 9.23
CA VAL A 54 15.37 12.75 8.74
C VAL A 54 15.11 14.26 8.79
N ALA A 55 13.94 14.71 8.33
CA ALA A 55 13.56 16.12 8.38
C ALA A 55 13.51 16.65 9.82
N ARG A 56 12.96 15.88 10.77
CA ARG A 56 12.93 16.25 12.18
C ARG A 56 14.33 16.36 12.79
N ARG A 57 15.24 15.46 12.44
CA ARG A 57 16.64 15.56 12.89
C ARG A 57 17.32 16.80 12.33
N ALA A 58 17.16 17.07 11.03
CA ALA A 58 17.73 18.26 10.41
C ALA A 58 17.22 19.56 11.07
N ILE A 59 15.93 19.63 11.42
CA ILE A 59 15.38 20.76 12.19
C ILE A 59 16.04 20.85 13.57
N GLY A 60 16.18 19.72 14.27
CA GLY A 60 16.86 19.67 15.57
C GLY A 60 18.33 20.11 15.50
N ASP A 61 19.04 19.79 14.41
CA ASP A 61 20.42 20.21 14.19
C ASP A 61 20.51 21.73 13.99
N VAL A 62 19.53 22.32 13.29
CA VAL A 62 19.41 23.78 13.11
C VAL A 62 19.15 24.48 14.45
N ASP A 63 18.18 24.00 15.22
CA ASP A 63 17.86 24.58 16.54
C ASP A 63 19.07 24.48 17.48
N THR A 64 19.72 23.32 17.50
CA THR A 64 20.94 23.08 18.29
C THR A 64 22.08 24.03 17.90
N CYS A 65 22.22 24.34 16.61
CA CYS A 65 23.22 25.30 16.12
C CYS A 65 22.98 26.70 16.70
N PHE A 66 21.74 27.18 16.65
CA PHE A 66 21.38 28.49 17.19
C PHE A 66 21.50 28.54 18.72
N ASP A 67 21.15 27.46 19.42
CA ASP A 67 21.30 27.35 20.89
C ASP A 67 22.77 27.41 21.34
N GLN A 68 23.70 26.92 20.50
CA GLN A 68 25.14 27.01 20.73
C GLN A 68 25.74 28.37 20.34
N GLY A 69 24.93 29.30 19.84
CA GLY A 69 25.36 30.62 19.37
C GLY A 69 26.00 30.62 17.98
N GLY A 70 25.93 29.51 17.26
CA GLY A 70 26.41 29.39 15.88
C GLY A 70 25.46 30.02 14.85
N ARG A 71 25.90 30.07 13.61
CA ARG A 71 25.08 30.46 12.45
C ARG A 71 24.86 29.26 11.55
N TRP A 72 23.59 28.95 11.27
CA TRP A 72 23.26 27.91 10.31
C TRP A 72 23.57 28.35 8.88
N ASN A 73 24.38 27.58 8.16
CA ASN A 73 24.69 27.79 6.76
C ASN A 73 23.75 26.94 5.88
N VAL A 74 22.84 27.61 5.17
CA VAL A 74 21.81 26.96 4.34
C VAL A 74 22.41 26.34 3.07
N GLU A 75 23.55 26.85 2.58
CA GLU A 75 24.20 26.34 1.37
C GLU A 75 24.92 25.02 1.64
N THR A 76 25.58 24.89 2.79
CA THR A 76 26.34 23.69 3.17
C THR A 76 25.55 22.73 4.06
N GLY A 77 24.48 23.19 4.70
CA GLY A 77 23.72 22.40 5.67
C GLY A 77 24.51 22.13 6.96
N THR A 78 25.40 23.04 7.34
CA THR A 78 26.26 22.91 8.51
C THR A 78 26.11 24.10 9.46
N CYS A 79 26.42 23.87 10.73
CA CYS A 79 26.53 24.93 11.72
C CYS A 79 27.93 25.54 11.69
N ASP A 80 28.01 26.86 11.48
CA ASP A 80 29.25 27.63 11.59
C ASP A 80 29.33 28.21 13.02
N LEU A 81 30.31 27.77 13.81
CA LEU A 81 30.57 28.22 15.19
C LEU A 81 31.51 29.43 15.24
#